data_AF-A0A967H523-F1
#
_entry.id   AF-A0A967H523-F1
#
_cell.length_a   1.000
_cell.length_b   1.000
_cell.length_c   1.000
_cell.angle_alpha   90.00
_cell.angle_beta   90.00
_cell.angle_gamma   90.00
#
_symmetry.space_group_name_H-M   'P 1'
#
loop_
_entity.id
_entity.type
_entity.pdbx_description
1 polymer ?
#
loop_
_entity_poly.entity_id
_entity_poly.type
_entity_poly.pdbx_seq_one_letter_code
_entity_poly.pdbx_strand_id
1 'polypeptide(L)'
;LLIEARIRPADIAFLHPGQKAMIKITAYDFSIFGGLEGFVEAISADTIEDDKGESFYKVKLRTRESVMSYRGEDLPIIPGMTASIDILTGKKSVLSYLLKPILRAKQNALRER
;
A
#
# COMPACT_ATOMS: atom_id res chain seq x y z
N LEU A 1 -0.04 -3.40 16.33
CA LEU A 1 -1.30 -4.00 15.81
C LEU A 1 -1.02 -4.58 14.42
N LEU A 2 -1.68 -5.70 14.06
CA LEU A 2 -1.51 -6.35 12.76
C LEU A 2 -2.76 -6.11 11.92
N ILE A 3 -2.58 -5.66 10.68
CA ILE A 3 -3.69 -5.34 9.77
C ILE A 3 -3.48 -6.14 8.49
N GLU A 4 -4.58 -6.69 7.97
CA GLU A 4 -4.60 -7.33 6.67
C GLU A 4 -5.21 -6.37 5.64
N ALA A 5 -4.52 -6.19 4.52
CA ALA A 5 -4.95 -5.42 3.38
C ALA A 5 -5.12 -6.31 2.15
N ARG A 6 -6.08 -5.98 1.31
CA ARG A 6 -6.23 -6.59 -0.01
C ARG A 6 -5.63 -5.65 -1.06
N ILE A 7 -4.71 -6.18 -1.86
CA ILE A 7 -4.06 -5.44 -2.95
C ILE A 7 -4.40 -6.11 -4.27
N ARG A 8 -4.78 -5.31 -5.28
CA ARG A 8 -5.06 -5.83 -6.61
C ARG A 8 -3.78 -6.34 -7.27
N PRO A 9 -3.84 -7.41 -8.08
CA PRO A 9 -2.67 -7.93 -8.79
C PRO A 9 -1.96 -6.88 -9.66
N ALA A 10 -2.69 -5.91 -10.21
CA ALA A 10 -2.11 -4.83 -11.01
C ALA A 10 -1.16 -3.91 -10.21
N ASP A 11 -1.33 -3.81 -8.89
CA ASP A 11 -0.60 -2.89 -8.03
C ASP A 11 0.60 -3.55 -7.33
N ILE A 12 0.74 -4.89 -7.39
CA ILE A 12 1.73 -5.66 -6.61
C ILE A 12 3.19 -5.43 -7.04
N ALA A 13 3.43 -4.96 -8.27
CA ALA A 13 4.73 -4.99 -8.92
C ALA A 13 5.87 -4.25 -8.17
N PHE A 14 5.52 -3.29 -7.31
CA PHE A 14 6.49 -2.49 -6.55
C PHE A 14 6.35 -2.64 -5.04
N LEU A 15 5.51 -3.57 -4.58
CA LEU A 15 5.35 -3.84 -3.14
C LEU A 15 6.43 -4.80 -2.67
N HIS A 16 7.01 -4.51 -1.51
CA HIS A 16 7.94 -5.42 -0.84
C HIS A 16 7.88 -5.24 0.68
N PRO A 17 8.26 -6.27 1.46
CA PRO A 17 8.41 -6.13 2.90
C PRO A 17 9.34 -4.97 3.30
N GLY A 18 9.03 -4.35 4.43
CA GLY A 18 9.76 -3.21 4.98
C GLY A 18 9.32 -1.83 4.45
N GLN A 19 8.44 -1.76 3.45
CA GLN A 19 7.90 -0.48 2.98
C GLN A 19 7.10 0.22 4.07
N LYS A 20 7.29 1.53 4.21
CA LYS A 20 6.47 2.36 5.10
C LYS A 20 5.05 2.43 4.56
N ALA A 21 4.09 2.38 5.48
CA ALA A 21 2.68 2.54 5.18
C ALA A 21 2.03 3.46 6.20
N MET A 22 1.01 4.20 5.75
CA MET A 22 0.10 4.97 6.59
C MET A 22 -1.24 4.25 6.66
N ILE A 23 -1.65 3.88 7.86
CA ILE A 23 -2.91 3.19 8.11
C ILE A 23 -3.92 4.20 8.62
N LYS A 24 -5.01 4.39 7.87
CA LYS A 24 -6.12 5.27 8.22
C LYS A 24 -7.30 4.42 8.65
N ILE A 25 -7.72 4.52 9.91
CA ILE A 25 -8.86 3.77 10.41
C ILE A 25 -10.13 4.52 9.99
N THR A 26 -10.99 3.90 9.19
CA THR A 26 -12.15 4.58 8.59
C THR A 26 -13.18 5.04 9.62
N ALA A 27 -13.20 4.41 10.80
CA ALA A 27 -14.06 4.79 11.91
C ALA A 27 -13.69 6.16 12.52
N TYR A 28 -12.48 6.66 12.25
CA TYR A 28 -11.98 7.96 12.72
C TYR A 28 -11.70 8.87 11.53
N ASP A 29 -12.13 10.13 11.61
CA ASP A 29 -11.80 11.11 10.58
C ASP A 29 -10.28 11.34 10.54
N PHE A 30 -9.63 10.87 9.48
CA PHE A 30 -8.19 10.99 9.29
C PHE A 30 -7.69 12.44 9.33
N SER A 31 -8.51 13.41 8.92
CA SER A 31 -8.15 14.83 8.93
C SER A 31 -8.04 15.39 10.34
N ILE A 32 -8.73 14.75 11.30
CA ILE A 32 -8.76 15.15 12.71
C ILE A 32 -7.74 14.31 13.49
N PHE A 33 -7.80 12.99 13.37
CA PHE A 33 -7.09 12.05 14.23
C PHE A 33 -5.77 11.54 13.62
N GLY A 34 -5.54 11.77 12.33
CA GLY A 34 -4.39 11.23 11.61
C GLY A 34 -4.52 9.73 11.38
N GLY A 35 -3.36 9.07 11.20
CA GLY A 35 -3.26 7.64 10.95
C GLY A 35 -2.09 7.02 11.70
N LEU A 36 -2.10 5.69 11.75
CA LEU A 36 -1.02 4.93 12.35
C LEU A 36 0.10 4.69 11.33
N GLU A 37 1.33 5.01 11.73
CA GLU A 37 2.49 4.60 10.98
C GLU A 37 2.71 3.09 11.12
N GLY A 38 3.05 2.44 10.01
CA GLY A 38 3.39 1.04 9.99
C GLY A 38 4.34 0.67 8.85
N PHE A 39 4.57 -0.62 8.74
CA PHE A 39 5.39 -1.21 7.70
C PHE A 39 4.74 -2.48 7.15
N VAL A 40 5.01 -2.76 5.88
CA VAL A 40 4.66 -4.03 5.25
C VAL A 40 5.50 -5.13 5.90
N GLU A 41 4.84 -6.09 6.56
CA GLU A 41 5.49 -7.21 7.22
C GLU A 41 5.61 -8.40 6.27
N ALA A 42 4.53 -8.74 5.58
CA ALA A 42 4.50 -9.85 4.65
C ALA A 42 3.49 -9.62 3.52
N ILE A 43 3.71 -10.30 2.41
CA ILE A 43 2.86 -10.32 1.22
C ILE A 43 2.59 -11.79 0.90
N SER A 44 1.35 -12.16 0.57
CA SER A 44 1.03 -13.52 0.13
C SER A 44 1.82 -13.90 -1.12
N ALA A 45 2.24 -15.16 -1.21
CA ALA A 45 2.99 -15.65 -2.35
C ALA A 45 2.12 -15.75 -3.61
N ASP A 46 0.82 -15.97 -3.41
CA ASP A 46 -0.19 -16.22 -4.41
C ASP A 46 -1.38 -15.25 -4.26
N THR A 47 -2.13 -15.13 -5.36
CA THR A 47 -3.43 -14.46 -5.37
C THR A 47 -4.50 -15.36 -4.79
N ILE A 48 -5.43 -14.75 -4.06
CA ILE A 48 -6.62 -15.39 -3.53
C ILE A 48 -7.82 -14.80 -4.28
N GLU A 49 -8.74 -15.66 -4.68
CA GLU A 49 -10.00 -15.26 -5.30
C GLU A 49 -11.07 -15.08 -4.22
N ASP A 50 -11.87 -14.02 -4.31
CA ASP A 50 -13.06 -13.87 -3.46
C ASP A 50 -14.29 -14.55 -4.07
N ASP A 51 -15.40 -14.53 -3.34
CA ASP A 51 -16.67 -15.15 -3.77
C ASP A 51 -17.25 -14.51 -5.05
N LYS A 52 -16.73 -13.37 -5.50
CA LYS A 52 -17.14 -12.66 -6.72
C LYS A 52 -16.21 -12.93 -7.90
N GLY A 53 -15.17 -13.74 -7.72
CA GLY A 53 -14.16 -14.01 -8.74
C GLY A 53 -13.05 -12.95 -8.83
N GLU A 54 -12.98 -12.00 -7.88
CA GLU A 54 -11.93 -10.98 -7.89
C GLU A 54 -10.67 -11.52 -7.21
N SER A 55 -9.56 -11.56 -7.96
CA SER A 55 -8.25 -11.96 -7.43
C SER A 55 -7.57 -10.81 -6.69
N PHE A 56 -6.98 -11.10 -5.52
CA PHE A 56 -6.22 -10.13 -4.72
C PHE A 56 -5.03 -10.80 -3.99
N TYR A 57 -4.02 -10.02 -3.67
CA TYR A 57 -2.95 -10.40 -2.74
C TYR A 57 -3.32 -9.96 -1.33
N LYS A 58 -2.99 -10.79 -0.34
CA LYS A 58 -3.06 -10.41 1.08
C LYS A 58 -1.74 -9.81 1.51
N VAL A 59 -1.81 -8.59 2.05
CA VAL A 59 -0.65 -7.90 2.61
C VAL A 59 -0.87 -7.72 4.10
N LYS A 60 0.09 -8.18 4.90
CA LYS A 60 0.10 -7.98 6.35
C LYS A 60 0.95 -6.76 6.67
N LEU A 61 0.38 -5.84 7.43
CA LEU A 61 1.06 -4.63 7.89
C LEU A 61 1.12 -4.61 9.40
N ARG A 62 2.26 -4.19 9.91
CA ARG A 62 2.51 -3.99 11.33
C ARG A 62 2.55 -2.51 11.63
N THR A 63 1.70 -2.05 12.53
CA THR A 63 1.78 -0.69 13.06
C THR A 63 2.88 -0.59 14.12
N ARG A 64 3.51 0.58 14.24
CA ARG A 64 4.46 0.88 15.31
C ARG A 64 3.77 0.96 16.67
N GLU A 65 2.59 1.57 16.69
CA GLU A 65 1.77 1.76 17.88
C GLU A 65 0.47 0.96 17.75
N SER A 66 -0.05 0.45 18.87
CA SER A 66 -1.31 -0.31 18.90
C SER A 66 -2.54 0.54 19.18
N VAL A 67 -2.33 1.79 19.58
CA VAL A 67 -3.37 2.74 19.97
C VAL A 67 -3.17 4.02 19.17
N MET A 68 -4.26 4.67 18.79
CA MET A 68 -4.22 6.00 18.21
C MET A 68 -4.48 6.99 19.33
N SER A 69 -3.52 7.86 19.64
CA SER A 69 -3.71 8.87 20.69
C SER A 69 -3.97 10.23 20.04
N TYR A 70 -5.02 10.92 20.47
CA TYR A 70 -5.35 12.27 20.01
C TYR A 70 -5.60 13.17 21.21
N ARG A 71 -4.83 14.28 21.30
CA ARG A 71 -4.92 15.25 22.40
C ARG A 71 -4.83 14.66 23.81
N GLY A 72 -4.11 13.54 23.96
CA GLY A 72 -3.93 12.85 25.24
C GLY A 72 -5.03 11.84 25.58
N GLU A 73 -6.01 11.64 24.69
CA GLU A 73 -6.98 10.54 24.80
C GLU A 73 -6.65 9.41 23.84
N ASP A 74 -6.76 8.19 24.32
CA ASP A 74 -6.54 6.98 23.55
C ASP A 74 -7.82 6.55 22.84
N LEU A 75 -7.72 6.40 21.52
CA LEU A 75 -8.79 5.90 20.66
C LEU A 75 -8.61 4.38 20.47
N PRO A 76 -9.50 3.56 21.05
CA PRO A 76 -9.36 2.11 20.98
C PRO A 76 -9.69 1.59 19.57
N ILE A 77 -8.78 0.80 19.01
CA ILE A 77 -8.97 0.13 17.72
C ILE A 77 -9.33 -1.32 17.98
N ILE A 78 -10.52 -1.74 17.55
CA ILE A 78 -11.03 -3.11 17.73
C ILE A 78 -11.00 -3.89 16.41
N PRO A 79 -10.83 -5.22 16.46
CA PRO A 79 -10.97 -6.07 15.28
C PRO A 79 -12.34 -5.91 14.61
N GLY A 80 -12.34 -5.95 13.28
CA GLY A 80 -13.55 -5.73 12.47
C GLY A 80 -13.69 -4.30 11.94
N MET A 81 -12.92 -3.35 12.46
CA MET A 81 -12.82 -2.02 11.86
C MET A 81 -12.17 -2.09 10.46
N THR A 82 -12.69 -1.28 9.55
CA THR A 82 -12.10 -1.11 8.22
C THR A 82 -11.01 -0.04 8.27
N ALA A 83 -9.99 -0.23 7.43
CA ALA A 83 -8.89 0.71 7.30
C ALA A 83 -8.53 0.91 5.83
N SER A 84 -8.17 2.14 5.48
CA SER A 84 -7.53 2.49 4.21
C SER A 84 -6.03 2.62 4.42
N ILE A 85 -5.24 2.05 3.51
CA ILE A 85 -3.81 1.88 3.71
C ILE A 85 -3.08 2.49 2.52
N ASP A 86 -2.24 3.46 2.81
CA ASP A 86 -1.39 4.10 1.82
C ASP A 86 0.04 3.56 1.98
N ILE A 87 0.48 2.75 1.02
CA ILE A 87 1.84 2.17 1.02
C ILE A 87 2.75 3.06 0.17
N LEU A 88 3.88 3.45 0.74
CA LEU A 88 4.89 4.26 0.05
C LEU A 88 5.73 3.39 -0.89
N THR A 89 5.22 3.15 -2.09
CA THR A 89 5.84 2.32 -3.14
C THR A 89 6.87 3.10 -3.96
N GLY A 90 7.88 3.65 -3.29
CA GLY A 90 8.99 4.37 -3.92
C GLY A 90 8.59 5.67 -4.63
N LYS A 91 9.60 6.43 -5.07
CA LYS A 91 9.41 7.69 -5.81
C LYS A 91 9.65 7.45 -7.30
N LYS A 92 8.60 7.34 -8.11
CA LYS A 92 8.76 7.60 -9.55
C LYS A 92 8.87 9.11 -9.74
N SER A 93 10.02 9.59 -10.20
CA SER A 93 10.13 11.01 -10.58
C SER A 93 9.22 11.27 -11.78
N VAL A 94 8.57 12.42 -11.85
CA VAL A 94 7.80 12.84 -13.04
C VAL A 94 8.66 12.77 -14.31
N LEU A 95 9.96 13.10 -14.17
CA LEU A 95 10.95 12.98 -15.23
C LEU A 95 11.02 11.57 -15.83
N SER A 96 10.87 10.51 -15.03
CA SER A 96 10.88 9.12 -15.53
C SER A 96 9.71 8.80 -16.47
N TYR A 97 8.57 9.47 -16.31
CA TYR A 97 7.44 9.36 -17.23
C TYR A 97 7.67 10.13 -18.53
N LEU A 98 8.27 11.32 -18.45
CA LEU A 98 8.59 12.14 -19.63
C LEU A 98 9.67 11.52 -20.51
N LEU A 99 10.65 10.82 -19.92
CA LEU A 99 11.77 10.20 -20.66
C LEU A 99 11.43 8.84 -21.28
N LYS A 100 10.35 8.16 -20.84
CA LYS A 100 9.93 6.86 -21.40
C LYS A 100 9.81 6.82 -22.93
N PRO A 101 9.13 7.76 -23.60
CA PRO A 101 9.01 7.73 -25.06
C PRO A 101 10.35 7.89 -25.78
N ILE A 102 11.27 8.72 -25.27
CA ILE A 102 12.59 8.93 -25.87
C ILE A 102 13.44 7.65 -25.79
N LEU A 103 13.42 6.98 -24.64
CA LEU A 103 14.14 5.71 -24.45
C LEU A 103 13.57 4.60 -25.33
N ARG A 104 12.24 4.55 -25.50
CA ARG A 104 11.59 3.58 -26.40
C ARG A 104 11.90 3.84 -27.87
N ALA A 105 11.91 5.11 -28.30
CA ALA A 105 12.26 5.49 -29.67
C ALA A 105 13.69 5.07 -30.03
N LYS A 106 14.66 5.28 -29.12
CA LYS A 106 16.05 4.87 -29.31
C LYS A 106 16.23 3.34 -29.40
N GLN A 107 15.47 2.56 -28.61
CA GLN A 107 15.54 1.10 -28.66
C GLN A 107 14.90 0.51 -29.92
N ASN A 108 13.84 1.12 -30.45
CA ASN A 108 13.19 0.65 -31.67
C ASN A 108 14.00 1.00 -32.93
N ALA A 109 14.70 2.14 -32.95
CA ALA A 109 15.57 2.54 -34.05
C ALA A 109 16.81 1.62 -34.25
N LEU A 110 17.12 0.77 -33.28
CA LEU A 110 18.25 -0.18 -33.33
C LEU A 110 17.81 -1.62 -33.67
N ARG A 111 16.52 -1.87 -33.89
CA ARG A 111 15.96 -3.22 -34.15
C ARG A 111 15.31 -3.35 -35.53
N GLU A 112 15.76 -2.56 -36.51
CA GLU A 112 15.32 -2.68 -37.90
C GLU A 112 16.41 -3.37 -38.75
N ARG A 113 16.27 -4.70 -38.89
CA ARG A 113 16.64 -5.54 -40.06
C ARG A 113 15.87 -6.85 -39.97
#